data_AF-A0A9R1EMT0-F1
#
_entry.id   AF-A0A9R1EMT0-F1
#
_cell.length_a   1.000
_cell.length_b   1.000
_cell.length_c   1.000
_cell.angle_alpha   90.00
_cell.angle_beta   90.00
_cell.angle_gamma   90.00
#
_symmetry.space_group_name_H-M   'P 1'
#
loop_
_entity.id
_entity.type
_entity.pdbx_description
1 polymer ?
#
loop_
_entity_poly.entity_id
_entity_poly.type
_entity_poly.pdbx_seq_one_letter_code
_entity_poly.pdbx_strand_id
1 'polypeptide(L)'
;MSPLASMAADLVELIGWRVLAAGDLLDYIRFRAVCAHSWSSTIHPRGHGITDSRFHPRRWMMLPDGHRLHLEDGRKRFLNLDTGVFVRPRLPLLDDHCFLCSVEGLLLMQRQHGDQDEDPICLLHPFTGDTAMDQRPA
;
A
#
# COMPACT_ATOMS: atom_id res chain seq x y z
N MET A 1 5.41 13.46 27.89
CA MET A 1 6.29 13.02 26.78
C MET A 1 6.04 11.55 26.55
N SER A 2 5.97 11.07 25.30
CA SER A 2 5.80 9.63 25.05
C SER A 2 7.08 8.87 25.43
N PRO A 3 7.00 7.68 26.05
CA PRO A 3 8.20 6.87 26.36
C PRO A 3 9.06 6.57 25.12
N LEU A 4 8.42 6.50 23.95
CA LEU A 4 9.07 6.35 22.65
C LEU A 4 10.05 7.48 22.34
N ALA A 5 9.78 8.72 22.78
CA ALA A 5 10.61 9.87 22.46
C ALA A 5 12.00 9.85 23.13
N SER A 6 12.17 9.05 24.19
CA SER A 6 13.45 8.90 24.92
C SER A 6 14.13 7.57 24.68
N MET A 7 13.57 6.70 23.83
CA MET A 7 14.08 5.35 23.58
C MET A 7 15.15 5.37 22.48
N ALA A 8 16.10 4.44 22.54
CA ALA A 8 17.11 4.28 21.50
C ALA A 8 16.47 3.98 20.13
N ALA A 9 17.01 4.56 19.05
CA ALA A 9 16.39 4.55 17.73
C ALA A 9 16.23 3.12 17.16
N ASP A 10 17.21 2.26 17.40
CA ASP A 10 17.19 0.83 17.04
C ASP A 10 16.06 0.06 17.73
N LEU A 11 15.76 0.37 19.00
CA LEU A 11 14.63 -0.20 19.72
C LEU A 11 13.29 0.30 19.17
N VAL A 12 13.22 1.58 18.79
CA VAL A 12 12.03 2.16 18.14
C VAL A 12 11.79 1.48 16.79
N GLU A 13 12.85 1.27 16.02
CA GLU A 13 12.80 0.57 14.75
C GLU A 13 12.32 -0.87 14.93
N LEU A 14 12.90 -1.61 15.89
CA LEU A 14 12.51 -2.98 16.20
C LEU A 14 11.03 -3.09 16.62
N ILE A 15 10.54 -2.14 17.43
CA ILE A 15 9.12 -2.08 17.78
C ILE A 15 8.28 -1.81 16.55
N GLY A 16 8.70 -0.89 15.67
CA GLY A 16 8.06 -0.66 14.38
C GLY A 16 7.92 -1.94 13.56
N TRP A 17 9.00 -2.72 13.42
CA TRP A 17 8.98 -4.00 12.73
C TRP A 17 8.02 -5.01 13.38
N ARG A 18 7.94 -5.04 14.71
CA ARG A 18 6.99 -5.91 15.42
C ARG A 18 5.54 -5.47 15.25
N VAL A 19 5.27 -4.16 15.26
CA VAL A 19 3.94 -3.62 14.97
C VAL A 19 3.50 -4.04 13.57
N LEU A 20 4.38 -3.87 12.57
CA LEU A 20 4.09 -4.27 11.20
C LEU A 20 3.88 -5.78 11.05
N ALA A 21 4.67 -6.60 11.74
CA ALA A 21 4.55 -8.06 11.69
C ALA A 21 3.30 -8.60 12.40
N ALA A 22 2.88 -7.97 13.50
CA ALA A 22 1.71 -8.39 14.28
C ALA A 22 0.38 -7.83 13.73
N GLY A 23 0.43 -6.64 13.13
CA GLY A 23 -0.73 -5.93 12.59
C GLY A 23 -0.66 -5.78 11.07
N ASP A 24 -1.01 -4.58 10.61
CA ASP A 24 -0.94 -4.22 9.21
C ASP A 24 -0.11 -2.95 8.97
N LEU A 25 -0.02 -2.54 7.71
CA LEU A 25 0.68 -1.33 7.30
C LEU A 25 0.09 -0.05 7.94
N LEU A 26 -1.22 -0.02 8.18
CA LEU A 26 -1.89 1.15 8.75
C LEU A 26 -1.49 1.34 10.21
N ASP A 27 -1.39 0.26 10.99
CA ASP A 27 -0.90 0.30 12.37
C ASP A 27 0.57 0.71 12.44
N TYR A 28 1.39 0.22 11.51
CA TYR A 28 2.76 0.70 11.36
C TYR A 28 2.83 2.21 11.08
N ILE A 29 2.03 2.72 10.13
CA ILE A 29 1.98 4.16 9.83
C ILE A 29 1.51 4.98 11.05
N ARG A 30 0.50 4.51 11.78
CA ARG A 30 0.03 5.15 13.02
C ARG A 30 1.13 5.18 14.08
N PHE A 31 1.87 4.07 14.23
CA PHE A 31 3.03 4.01 15.12
C PHE A 31 4.10 5.02 14.73
N ARG A 32 4.44 5.14 13.44
CA ARG A 32 5.42 6.15 12.97
C ARG A 32 4.98 7.57 13.32
N ALA A 33 3.67 7.83 13.29
CA ALA A 33 3.10 9.16 13.54
C ALA A 33 2.98 9.53 15.03
N VAL A 34 3.40 8.67 15.98
CA VAL A 34 3.27 8.96 17.42
C VAL A 34 4.11 10.16 17.85
N CYS A 35 5.36 10.26 17.39
CA CYS A 35 6.23 11.41 17.64
C CYS A 35 7.28 11.59 16.53
N ALA A 36 7.97 12.74 16.54
CA ALA A 36 9.04 13.00 15.57
C ALA A 36 10.15 11.93 15.61
N HIS A 37 10.45 11.40 16.80
CA HIS A 37 11.46 10.35 16.96
C HIS A 37 11.03 9.00 16.38
N SER A 38 9.75 8.61 16.51
CA SER A 38 9.24 7.40 15.85
C SER A 38 9.23 7.56 14.34
N TRP A 39 8.89 8.76 13.85
CA TRP A 39 8.94 9.09 12.44
C TRP A 39 10.36 9.04 11.86
N SER A 40 11.38 9.50 12.59
CA SER A 40 12.77 9.50 12.10
C SER A 40 13.47 8.14 12.26
N SER A 41 13.08 7.34 13.25
CA SER A 41 13.76 6.08 13.60
C SER A 41 13.24 4.85 12.86
N THR A 42 12.31 5.00 11.93
CA THR A 42 11.64 3.87 11.25
C THR A 42 11.63 4.08 9.74
N ILE A 43 11.72 2.99 8.97
CA ILE A 43 11.69 3.07 7.50
C ILE A 43 10.33 3.58 7.02
N HIS A 44 10.34 4.56 6.15
CA HIS A 44 9.13 5.07 5.52
C HIS A 44 8.66 4.08 4.43
N PRO A 45 7.39 3.63 4.40
CA PRO A 45 6.97 2.60 3.44
C PRO A 45 7.06 3.02 1.97
N ARG A 46 6.81 4.30 1.65
CA ARG A 46 6.97 4.81 0.27
C ARG A 46 8.40 4.63 -0.21
N GLY A 47 8.57 4.21 -1.46
CA GLY A 47 9.84 3.83 -2.07
C GLY A 47 10.29 2.39 -1.77
N HIS A 48 9.64 1.73 -0.81
CA HIS A 48 9.95 0.37 -0.37
C HIS A 48 8.74 -0.57 -0.45
N GLY A 49 7.53 -0.06 -0.72
CA GLY A 49 6.28 -0.82 -0.63
C GLY A 49 6.19 -1.98 -1.62
N ILE A 50 6.85 -1.87 -2.77
CA ILE A 50 6.91 -2.97 -3.75
C ILE A 50 8.04 -3.95 -3.40
N THR A 51 9.24 -3.44 -3.08
CA THR A 51 10.47 -4.24 -2.96
C THR A 51 10.63 -4.91 -1.60
N ASP A 52 10.11 -4.33 -0.54
CA ASP A 52 10.13 -4.89 0.80
C ASP A 52 8.78 -5.55 1.13
N SER A 53 8.79 -6.89 1.10
CA SER A 53 7.60 -7.72 1.34
C SER A 53 6.92 -7.48 2.69
N ARG A 54 7.61 -6.87 3.66
CA ARG A 54 7.02 -6.54 4.96
C ARG A 54 5.97 -5.44 4.85
N PHE A 55 6.07 -4.57 3.84
CA PHE A 55 5.08 -3.52 3.60
C PHE A 55 3.90 -4.00 2.75
N HIS A 56 3.95 -5.21 2.19
CA HIS A 56 2.88 -5.76 1.37
C HIS A 56 1.58 -5.87 2.17
N PRO A 57 0.46 -5.27 1.70
CA PRO A 57 -0.78 -5.22 2.46
C PRO A 57 -1.61 -6.51 2.26
N ARG A 58 -1.02 -7.66 2.59
CA ARG A 58 -1.56 -9.02 2.33
C ARG A 58 -2.95 -9.27 2.93
N ARG A 59 -3.29 -8.54 3.98
CA ARG A 59 -4.56 -8.62 4.72
C ARG A 59 -5.62 -7.65 4.16
N TRP A 60 -5.35 -6.99 3.05
CA TRP A 60 -6.27 -6.02 2.43
C TRP A 60 -6.79 -6.53 1.10
N MET A 61 -8.11 -6.47 0.94
CA MET A 61 -8.80 -6.81 -0.30
C MET A 61 -9.40 -5.55 -0.91
N MET A 62 -9.10 -5.29 -2.19
CA MET A 62 -9.85 -4.31 -2.96
C MET A 62 -11.24 -4.86 -3.24
N LEU A 63 -12.29 -4.13 -2.85
CA LEU A 63 -13.65 -4.53 -3.16
C LEU A 63 -13.96 -4.22 -4.62
N PRO A 64 -14.64 -5.13 -5.34
CA PRO A 64 -15.03 -4.90 -6.72
C PRO A 64 -15.98 -3.70 -6.81
N ASP A 65 -15.86 -3.00 -7.92
CA ASP A 65 -16.71 -1.87 -8.22
C ASP A 65 -18.07 -2.36 -8.74
N GLY A 66 -18.98 -2.73 -7.83
CA GLY A 66 -20.31 -3.26 -8.16
C GLY A 66 -21.43 -2.66 -7.31
N HIS A 67 -22.31 -1.91 -7.98
CA HIS A 67 -23.65 -1.44 -7.59
C HIS A 67 -23.77 -0.55 -6.33
N ARG A 68 -24.13 0.72 -6.58
CA ARG A 68 -24.70 1.73 -5.63
C ARG A 68 -23.78 2.31 -4.54
N LEU A 69 -22.49 2.00 -4.53
CA LEU A 69 -21.55 2.57 -3.55
C LEU A 69 -20.43 3.42 -4.17
N HIS A 70 -20.54 3.76 -5.45
CA HIS A 70 -19.63 4.67 -6.13
C HIS A 70 -20.01 6.11 -5.76
N LEU A 71 -19.03 6.86 -5.25
CA LEU A 71 -18.99 8.28 -5.53
C LEU A 71 -18.01 8.43 -6.70
N GLU A 72 -18.32 9.33 -7.62
CA GLU A 72 -17.58 9.66 -8.85
C GLU A 72 -16.17 10.25 -8.58
N ASP A 73 -15.49 9.87 -7.48
CA ASP A 73 -14.33 10.58 -6.94
C ASP A 73 -12.98 9.83 -7.09
N GLY A 74 -12.97 8.74 -7.86
CA GLY A 74 -11.75 7.96 -8.16
C GLY A 74 -11.17 7.18 -6.98
N ARG A 75 -11.92 7.05 -5.86
CA ARG A 75 -11.48 6.23 -4.71
C ARG A 75 -11.91 4.79 -4.83
N LYS A 76 -11.00 3.87 -4.50
CA LYS A 76 -11.30 2.43 -4.38
C LYS A 76 -11.47 2.04 -2.93
N ARG A 77 -12.38 1.09 -2.64
CA ARG A 77 -12.58 0.57 -1.27
C ARG A 77 -11.66 -0.59 -1.01
N PHE A 78 -10.96 -0.54 0.12
CA PHE A 78 -10.19 -1.67 0.63
C PHE A 78 -10.75 -2.09 1.98
N LEU A 79 -10.89 -3.40 2.17
CA LEU A 79 -11.29 -4.04 3.42
C LEU A 79 -10.09 -4.75 4.03
N ASN A 80 -9.80 -4.46 5.28
CA ASN A 80 -8.90 -5.27 6.07
C ASN A 80 -9.65 -6.54 6.51
N LEU A 81 -9.13 -7.69 6.11
CA LEU A 81 -9.79 -9.00 6.28
C LEU A 81 -9.79 -9.50 7.73
N ASP A 82 -8.86 -9.03 8.57
CA ASP A 82 -8.80 -9.45 9.97
C ASP A 82 -9.65 -8.57 10.88
N THR A 83 -9.71 -7.28 10.60
CA THR A 83 -10.32 -6.27 11.49
C THR A 83 -11.67 -5.77 10.98
N GLY A 84 -12.02 -6.01 9.71
CA GLY A 84 -13.20 -5.45 9.08
C GLY A 84 -13.13 -3.95 8.80
N VAL A 85 -11.97 -3.30 9.03
CA VAL A 85 -11.79 -1.86 8.80
C VAL A 85 -11.78 -1.56 7.30
N PHE A 86 -12.43 -0.46 6.92
CA PHE A 86 -12.45 0.03 5.55
C PHE A 86 -11.60 1.28 5.36
N VAL A 87 -10.87 1.35 4.24
CA VAL A 87 -10.18 2.56 3.77
C VAL A 87 -10.51 2.85 2.31
N ARG A 88 -10.34 4.12 1.91
CA ARG A 88 -10.71 4.63 0.58
C ARG A 88 -9.58 5.44 -0.06
N PRO A 89 -8.44 4.82 -0.41
CA PRO A 89 -7.37 5.49 -1.13
C PRO A 89 -7.84 5.94 -2.51
N ARG A 90 -7.29 7.06 -2.97
CA ARG A 90 -7.34 7.44 -4.38
C ARG A 90 -6.25 6.67 -5.11
N LEU A 91 -6.59 6.10 -6.26
CA LEU A 91 -5.65 5.34 -7.09
C LEU A 91 -5.64 5.92 -8.52
N PRO A 92 -4.97 7.07 -8.77
CA PRO A 92 -5.00 7.75 -10.07
C PRO A 92 -4.51 6.88 -11.24
N LEU A 93 -3.66 5.90 -10.98
CA LEU A 93 -3.18 4.98 -12.01
C LEU A 93 -4.29 4.14 -12.65
N LEU A 94 -5.41 3.91 -11.95
CA LEU A 94 -6.56 3.17 -12.49
C LEU A 94 -7.39 3.99 -13.50
N ASP A 95 -7.02 5.25 -13.76
CA ASP A 95 -7.66 6.06 -14.81
C ASP A 95 -7.25 5.59 -16.22
N ASP A 96 -6.00 5.12 -16.38
CA ASP A 96 -5.42 4.65 -17.65
C ASP A 96 -5.01 3.16 -17.64
N HIS A 97 -5.25 2.44 -16.54
CA HIS A 97 -4.89 1.02 -16.37
C HIS A 97 -6.07 0.19 -15.90
N CYS A 98 -6.20 -1.03 -16.43
CA CYS A 98 -7.14 -2.02 -15.90
C CYS A 98 -6.51 -2.79 -14.73
N PHE A 99 -7.32 -3.04 -13.71
CA PHE A 99 -6.95 -3.96 -12.64
C PHE A 99 -7.12 -5.42 -13.12
N LEU A 100 -6.07 -6.22 -12.97
CA LEU A 100 -6.09 -7.63 -13.34
C LEU A 100 -6.38 -8.52 -12.13
N CYS A 101 -5.55 -8.41 -11.09
CA CYS A 101 -5.66 -9.20 -9.87
C CYS A 101 -4.84 -8.59 -8.73
N SER A 102 -4.98 -9.13 -7.53
CA SER A 102 -4.09 -8.80 -6.41
C SER A 102 -3.10 -9.93 -6.16
N VAL A 103 -1.84 -9.55 -5.93
CA VAL A 103 -0.74 -10.46 -5.56
C VAL A 103 -0.10 -9.93 -4.29
N GLU A 104 -0.19 -10.67 -3.20
CA GLU A 104 0.32 -10.27 -1.89
C GLU A 104 -0.25 -8.92 -1.37
N GLY A 105 -1.45 -8.54 -1.81
CA GLY A 105 -2.06 -7.24 -1.51
C GLY A 105 -1.60 -6.10 -2.42
N LEU A 106 -0.60 -6.31 -3.27
CA LEU A 106 -0.28 -5.40 -4.37
C LEU A 106 -1.33 -5.57 -5.49
N LEU A 107 -1.52 -4.53 -6.29
CA LEU A 107 -2.41 -4.55 -7.44
C LEU A 107 -1.59 -4.80 -8.70
N LEU A 108 -1.90 -5.88 -9.41
CA LEU A 108 -1.41 -6.09 -10.76
C LEU A 108 -2.33 -5.38 -11.73
N MET A 109 -1.77 -4.51 -12.55
CA MET A 109 -2.50 -3.68 -13.50
C MET A 109 -1.87 -3.78 -14.87
N GLN A 110 -2.67 -3.56 -15.90
CA GLN A 110 -2.20 -3.46 -17.29
C GLN A 110 -2.67 -2.12 -17.84
N ARG A 111 -1.75 -1.41 -18.51
CA ARG A 111 -2.12 -0.15 -19.18
C ARG A 111 -3.19 -0.42 -20.22
N GLN A 112 -4.11 0.51 -20.44
CA GLN A 112 -5.05 0.43 -21.54
C GLN A 112 -4.60 1.42 -22.62
N HIS A 113 -3.88 0.95 -23.63
CA HIS A 113 -3.60 1.74 -24.83
C HIS A 113 -4.25 1.10 -26.06
N GLY A 114 -4.76 1.93 -26.96
CA GLY A 114 -5.53 1.45 -28.11
C GLY A 114 -4.74 0.49 -28.99
N ASP A 115 -5.26 -0.74 -29.11
CA ASP A 115 -5.04 -1.71 -30.19
C ASP A 115 -3.65 -2.35 -30.33
N GLN A 116 -2.84 -2.42 -29.26
CA GLN A 116 -1.57 -3.17 -29.29
C GLN A 116 -1.51 -4.26 -28.21
N ASP A 117 -1.21 -5.49 -28.65
CA ASP A 117 -1.06 -6.72 -27.84
C ASP A 117 0.12 -6.68 -26.82
N GLU A 118 0.74 -5.51 -26.60
CA GLU A 118 1.94 -5.30 -25.78
C GLU A 118 1.77 -4.24 -24.69
N ASP A 119 0.56 -4.09 -24.13
CA ASP A 119 0.35 -3.15 -23.03
C ASP A 119 1.17 -3.56 -21.78
N PRO A 120 2.01 -2.65 -21.23
CA PRO A 120 2.91 -2.99 -20.13
C PRO A 120 2.13 -3.31 -18.86
N ILE A 121 2.59 -4.36 -18.15
CA ILE A 121 2.08 -4.74 -16.84
C ILE A 121 2.83 -3.94 -15.77
N CYS A 122 2.11 -3.46 -14.77
CA CYS A 122 2.69 -2.82 -13.60
C CYS A 122 2.09 -3.33 -12.29
N LEU A 123 2.92 -3.33 -11.26
CA LEU A 123 2.49 -3.51 -9.87
C LEU A 123 2.30 -2.15 -9.23
N LEU A 124 1.22 -1.99 -8.46
CA LEU A 124 0.93 -0.81 -7.65
C LEU A 124 0.71 -1.21 -6.20
N HIS A 125 1.38 -0.50 -5.30
CA HIS A 125 1.11 -0.58 -3.88
C HIS A 125 -0.04 0.39 -3.50
N PRO A 126 -1.23 -0.11 -3.10
CA PRO A 126 -2.45 0.69 -3.02
C PRO A 126 -2.43 1.81 -1.95
N PHE A 127 -1.53 1.74 -0.98
CA PHE A 127 -1.47 2.71 0.13
C PHE A 127 -0.24 3.62 0.12
N THR A 128 0.78 3.31 -0.70
CA THR A 128 2.01 4.12 -0.80
C THR A 128 2.08 4.84 -2.14
N GLY A 129 1.44 4.30 -3.18
CA GLY A 129 1.54 4.79 -4.54
C GLY A 129 2.81 4.31 -5.26
N ASP A 130 3.59 3.43 -4.63
CA ASP A 130 4.78 2.87 -5.26
C ASP A 130 4.38 1.99 -6.45
N THR A 131 5.12 2.09 -7.54
CA THR A 131 4.90 1.30 -8.75
C THR A 131 6.16 0.59 -9.19
N ALA A 132 6.00 -0.55 -9.85
CA ALA A 132 7.04 -1.19 -10.63
C ALA A 132 6.45 -1.61 -11.98
N MET A 133 7.12 -1.26 -13.07
CA MET A 133 6.68 -1.63 -14.42
C MET A 133 7.60 -2.71 -14.97
N ASP A 134 7.02 -3.71 -15.63
CA ASP A 134 7.80 -4.64 -16.45
C ASP A 134 8.27 -3.89 -17.70
N GLN A 135 9.56 -3.56 -17.75
CA GLN A 135 10.20 -3.04 -18.95
C GLN A 135 10.73 -4.24 -19.70
N ARG A 136 9.96 -4.79 -20.65
CA ARG A 136 10.55 -5.74 -21.60
C ARG A 136 11.69 -5.04 -22.34
N PRO A 137 12.89 -5.66 -22.45
CA PRO A 137 13.96 -5.11 -23.26
C PRO A 137 13.49 -5.04 -24.72
N ALA A 138 13.73 -3.88 -25.35
CA ALA A 138 13.47 -3.62 -26.77
C ALA A 138 14.26 -4.53 -27.70
#